data_AF-A0A090LM94-F1
#
_entry.id   AF-A0A090LM94-F1
#
_cell.length_a   1.000
_cell.length_b   1.000
_cell.length_c   1.000
_cell.angle_alpha   90.00
_cell.angle_beta   90.00
_cell.angle_gamma   90.00
#
_symmetry.space_group_name_H-M   'P 1'
#
loop_
_entity.id
_entity.type
_entity.pdbx_description
1 polymer ?
#
loop_
_entity_poly.entity_id
_entity_poly.type
_entity_poly.pdbx_seq_one_letter_code
_entity_poly.pdbx_strand_id
1 'polypeptide(L)'
;MLEEAFADQMKELISMCGKKRQTMLFSATMTEEIEDLIKMSLDKPVKLFINENTKTATNLSQEFIRIREGQEDNREAIVSALVTRNFINHTIIFVPTKKECRRLNVILGLLGVKAGQLHGNMNQTQRVMALNEFKNEKIDVLVSTDLASRGLDIEGVTTVINFMMPKDVKIYVHRVGRTARAGKGGRSISLVGEDERKILKAIIKSNQDGSLKQRNVSNVVVEAYKKRIDSLENSIKRIDEMEQAEKEIAEASKKVQESEKKMAEDGASGYDD
;
A
#
# COMPACT_ATOMS: atom_id res chain seq x y z
N MET A 1 2.67 7.24 15.14
CA MET A 1 2.11 8.43 15.81
C MET A 1 1.86 8.18 17.30
N LEU A 2 1.75 6.95 17.78
CA LEU A 2 1.67 6.65 19.21
C LEU A 2 2.63 5.50 19.54
N GLU A 3 3.89 5.68 19.21
CA GLU A 3 4.97 5.01 19.95
C GLU A 3 5.26 5.90 21.17
N GLU A 4 5.69 5.33 22.30
CA GLU A 4 5.94 6.06 23.57
C GLU A 4 6.69 7.39 23.37
N ALA A 5 7.69 7.40 22.48
CA ALA A 5 8.49 8.59 22.15
C ALA A 5 7.68 9.75 21.53
N PHE A 6 6.53 9.50 20.93
CA PHE A 6 5.71 10.52 20.26
C PHE A 6 4.73 11.21 21.23
N ALA A 7 4.35 10.56 22.33
CA ALA A 7 3.42 11.11 23.31
C ALA A 7 4.04 12.32 24.05
N ASP A 8 5.31 12.23 24.42
CA ASP A 8 6.02 13.30 25.10
C ASP A 8 6.31 14.49 24.18
N GLN A 9 6.67 14.23 22.92
CA GLN A 9 6.79 15.27 21.90
C GLN A 9 5.47 16.03 21.70
N MET A 10 4.33 15.33 21.71
CA MET A 10 3.03 15.99 21.61
C MET A 10 2.64 16.78 22.85
N LYS A 11 3.00 16.33 24.07
CA LYS A 11 2.81 17.13 25.29
C LYS A 11 3.56 18.45 25.21
N GLU A 12 4.80 18.41 24.72
CA GLU A 12 5.63 19.59 24.53
C GLU A 12 5.01 20.56 23.50
N LEU A 13 4.63 20.06 22.33
CA LEU A 13 3.95 20.90 21.32
C LEU A 13 2.64 21.49 21.84
N ILE A 14 1.87 20.71 22.61
CA ILE A 14 0.62 21.17 23.22
C ILE A 14 0.89 22.25 24.26
N SER A 15 1.94 22.13 25.08
CA SER A 15 2.27 23.11 26.12
C SER A 15 2.73 24.45 25.52
N MET A 16 3.33 24.42 24.33
CA MET A 16 3.71 25.60 23.56
C MET A 16 2.51 26.30 22.89
N CYS A 17 1.35 25.65 22.80
CA CYS A 17 0.16 26.26 22.23
C CYS A 17 -0.57 27.17 23.23
N GLY A 18 -1.29 28.18 22.71
CA GLY A 18 -2.14 29.03 23.52
C GLY A 18 -3.23 28.26 24.26
N LYS A 19 -3.49 28.65 25.53
CA LYS A 19 -4.49 28.00 26.40
C LYS A 19 -5.93 28.07 25.84
N LYS A 20 -6.26 29.12 25.09
CA LYS A 20 -7.54 29.26 24.37
C LYS A 20 -7.34 28.84 22.92
N ARG A 21 -7.70 27.60 22.61
CA ARG A 21 -7.60 27.04 21.26
C ARG A 21 -8.78 26.12 20.99
N GLN A 22 -9.19 26.04 19.74
CA GLN A 22 -10.06 24.98 19.26
C GLN A 22 -9.16 23.85 18.75
N THR A 23 -9.33 22.66 19.29
CA THR A 23 -8.58 21.47 18.87
C THR A 23 -9.57 20.46 18.31
N MET A 24 -9.29 19.94 17.12
CA MET A 24 -10.06 18.88 16.49
C MET A 24 -9.18 17.65 16.35
N LEU A 25 -9.67 16.49 16.80
CA LEU A 25 -8.99 15.22 16.65
C LEU A 25 -9.79 14.34 15.71
N PHE A 26 -9.15 13.92 14.63
CA PHE A 26 -9.71 12.97 13.68
C PHE A 26 -8.99 11.64 13.84
N SER A 27 -9.75 10.59 14.14
CA SER A 27 -9.22 9.23 14.18
C SER A 27 -10.16 8.31 13.42
N ALA A 28 -9.57 7.41 12.63
CA ALA A 28 -10.32 6.33 12.01
C ALA A 28 -10.72 5.28 13.04
N THR A 29 -9.97 5.11 14.14
CA THR A 29 -10.20 4.06 15.14
C THR A 29 -10.15 4.62 16.56
N MET A 30 -10.97 4.07 17.46
CA MET A 30 -10.83 4.32 18.90
C MET A 30 -9.95 3.23 19.52
N THR A 31 -8.70 3.56 19.83
CA THR A 31 -7.79 2.75 20.65
C THR A 31 -7.57 3.44 21.99
N GLU A 32 -7.07 2.72 23.00
CA GLU A 32 -6.72 3.30 24.31
C GLU A 32 -5.76 4.49 24.17
N GLU A 33 -4.78 4.38 23.27
CA GLU A 33 -3.82 5.44 22.94
C GLU A 33 -4.51 6.72 22.43
N ILE A 34 -5.57 6.59 21.63
CA ILE A 34 -6.36 7.73 21.14
C ILE A 34 -7.21 8.32 22.28
N GLU A 35 -7.72 7.49 23.18
CA GLU A 35 -8.44 8.00 24.36
C GLU A 35 -7.53 8.82 25.26
N ASP A 36 -6.29 8.40 25.45
CA ASP A 36 -5.31 9.16 26.22
C ASP A 36 -4.93 10.46 25.53
N LEU A 37 -4.80 10.44 24.20
CA LEU A 37 -4.59 11.65 23.41
C LEU A 37 -5.76 12.64 23.53
N ILE A 38 -7.01 12.13 23.54
CA ILE A 38 -8.21 12.93 23.76
C ILE A 38 -8.14 13.62 25.13
N LYS A 39 -7.81 12.87 26.20
CA LYS A 39 -7.69 13.43 27.56
C LYS A 39 -6.59 14.50 27.66
N MET A 40 -5.50 14.34 26.92
CA MET A 40 -4.35 15.24 26.97
C MET A 40 -4.52 16.51 26.13
N SER A 41 -5.21 16.43 24.99
CA SER A 41 -5.20 17.50 23.97
C SER A 41 -6.50 18.29 23.85
N LEU A 42 -7.61 17.73 24.32
CA LEU A 42 -8.96 18.29 24.17
C LEU A 42 -9.56 18.65 25.53
N ASP A 43 -10.24 19.80 25.59
CA ASP A 43 -11.09 20.19 26.72
C ASP A 43 -12.55 19.93 26.36
N LYS A 44 -13.23 19.09 27.16
CA LYS A 44 -14.65 18.69 26.98
C LYS A 44 -15.09 18.48 25.52
N PRO A 45 -14.46 17.55 24.78
CA PRO A 45 -14.75 17.39 23.35
C PRO A 45 -16.13 16.79 23.10
N VAL A 46 -16.82 17.31 22.09
CA VAL A 46 -17.98 16.64 21.50
C VAL A 46 -17.47 15.50 20.63
N LYS A 47 -17.83 14.26 20.99
CA LYS A 47 -17.48 13.09 20.19
C LYS A 47 -18.52 12.88 19.10
N LEU A 48 -18.12 13.10 17.85
CA LEU A 48 -18.94 12.78 16.68
C LEU A 48 -18.50 11.43 16.14
N PHE A 49 -19.32 10.41 16.38
CA PHE A 49 -19.14 9.10 15.78
C PHE A 49 -19.96 9.03 14.51
N ILE A 50 -19.29 9.03 13.37
CA ILE A 50 -19.88 8.48 12.16
C ILE A 50 -19.71 6.98 12.34
N ASN A 51 -20.80 6.26 12.64
CA ASN A 51 -20.76 4.82 12.86
C ASN A 51 -19.89 4.18 11.77
N GLU A 52 -18.78 3.57 12.20
CA GLU A 52 -18.03 2.66 11.37
C GLU A 52 -19.00 1.55 10.99
N ASN A 53 -19.57 1.64 9.80
CA ASN A 53 -19.83 0.42 9.08
C ASN A 53 -18.45 -0.23 8.87
N THR A 54 -18.03 -1.03 9.85
CA THR A 54 -17.11 -2.16 9.63
C THR A 54 -17.70 -3.11 8.59
N LYS A 55 -19.01 -2.96 8.30
CA LYS A 55 -19.61 -3.36 7.03
C LYS A 55 -18.87 -2.71 5.88
N THR A 56 -18.23 -3.57 5.11
CA THR A 56 -17.77 -3.28 3.76
C THR A 56 -18.84 -2.54 2.97
N ALA A 57 -18.41 -1.64 2.07
CA ALA A 57 -19.33 -0.84 1.27
C ALA A 57 -20.39 -1.73 0.61
N THR A 58 -21.66 -1.31 0.63
CA THR A 58 -22.81 -2.15 0.26
C THR A 58 -22.70 -2.72 -1.18
N ASN A 59 -21.95 -2.04 -2.06
CA ASN A 59 -21.72 -2.43 -3.45
C ASN A 59 -20.34 -3.09 -3.68
N LEU A 60 -19.67 -3.59 -2.64
CA LEU A 60 -18.37 -4.26 -2.72
C LEU A 60 -18.53 -5.79 -2.89
N SER A 61 -18.14 -6.31 -4.05
CA SER A 61 -18.02 -7.75 -4.28
C SER A 61 -16.68 -8.25 -3.73
N GLN A 62 -16.72 -9.06 -2.68
CA GLN A 62 -15.51 -9.62 -2.07
C GLN A 62 -15.31 -11.08 -2.50
N GLU A 63 -14.09 -11.41 -2.89
CA GLU A 63 -13.70 -12.75 -3.31
C GLU A 63 -12.40 -13.17 -2.64
N PHE A 64 -12.24 -14.47 -2.38
CA PHE A 64 -10.96 -15.03 -1.96
C PHE A 64 -10.56 -16.21 -2.83
N ILE A 65 -9.26 -16.37 -3.04
CA ILE A 65 -8.65 -17.51 -3.73
C ILE A 65 -7.83 -18.25 -2.69
N ARG A 66 -8.16 -19.52 -2.47
CA ARG A 66 -7.38 -20.38 -1.58
C ARG A 66 -6.16 -20.92 -2.31
N ILE A 67 -5.00 -20.73 -1.71
CA ILE A 67 -3.74 -21.33 -2.11
C ILE A 67 -3.52 -22.55 -1.22
N ARG A 68 -3.16 -23.67 -1.83
CA ARG A 68 -2.93 -24.91 -1.10
C ARG A 68 -1.51 -24.91 -0.52
N GLU A 69 -1.34 -25.70 0.53
CA GLU A 69 -0.01 -26.00 1.07
C GLU A 69 0.94 -26.46 -0.04
N GLY A 70 2.18 -25.95 -0.02
CA GLY A 70 3.19 -26.22 -1.05
C GLY A 70 2.98 -25.49 -2.39
N GLN A 71 2.02 -24.56 -2.47
CA GLN A 71 1.72 -23.77 -3.68
C GLN A 71 1.83 -22.25 -3.46
N GLU A 72 2.53 -21.82 -2.41
CA GLU A 72 2.71 -20.41 -2.07
C GLU A 72 3.45 -19.62 -3.18
N ASP A 73 4.32 -20.30 -3.92
CA ASP A 73 5.02 -19.79 -5.09
C ASP A 73 4.08 -19.44 -6.26
N ASN A 74 2.84 -19.95 -6.26
CA ASN A 74 1.86 -19.64 -7.31
C ASN A 74 1.22 -18.25 -7.17
N ARG A 75 1.48 -17.48 -6.09
CA ARG A 75 0.88 -16.15 -5.88
C ARG A 75 1.13 -15.20 -7.05
N GLU A 76 2.36 -15.13 -7.54
CA GLU A 76 2.75 -14.26 -8.66
C GLU A 76 2.01 -14.65 -9.94
N ALA A 77 1.91 -15.95 -10.21
CA ALA A 77 1.18 -16.47 -11.37
C ALA A 77 -0.32 -16.20 -11.28
N ILE A 78 -0.93 -16.39 -10.10
CA ILE A 78 -2.35 -16.12 -9.87
C ILE A 78 -2.65 -14.63 -10.07
N VAL A 79 -1.90 -13.74 -9.43
CA VAL A 79 -2.13 -12.29 -9.56
C VAL A 79 -1.89 -11.82 -10.98
N SER A 80 -0.83 -12.26 -11.62
CA SER A 80 -0.55 -11.95 -13.03
C SER A 80 -1.70 -12.39 -13.94
N ALA A 81 -2.24 -13.59 -13.74
CA ALA A 81 -3.38 -14.10 -14.51
C ALA A 81 -4.67 -13.31 -14.25
N LEU A 82 -4.94 -12.90 -13.01
CA LEU A 82 -6.11 -12.09 -12.67
C LEU A 82 -6.06 -10.72 -13.36
N VAL A 83 -4.92 -10.04 -13.23
CA VAL A 83 -4.72 -8.69 -13.77
C VAL A 83 -4.83 -8.71 -15.29
N THR A 84 -4.00 -9.50 -15.96
CA THR A 84 -3.89 -9.51 -17.42
C THR A 84 -5.14 -9.99 -18.15
N ARG A 85 -6.01 -10.78 -17.49
CA ARG A 85 -7.21 -11.35 -18.13
C ARG A 85 -8.50 -10.62 -17.77
N ASN A 86 -8.60 -10.05 -16.57
CA ASN A 86 -9.89 -9.62 -16.03
C ASN A 86 -9.86 -8.27 -15.32
N PHE A 87 -8.72 -7.90 -14.72
CA PHE A 87 -8.66 -6.78 -13.76
C PHE A 87 -7.49 -5.86 -14.07
N ILE A 88 -7.30 -5.50 -15.33
CA ILE A 88 -6.19 -4.62 -15.72
C ILE A 88 -6.47 -3.16 -15.35
N ASN A 89 -7.72 -2.69 -15.49
CA ASN A 89 -8.07 -1.28 -15.36
C ASN A 89 -8.25 -0.81 -13.90
N HIS A 90 -7.46 0.18 -13.47
CA HIS A 90 -7.56 0.83 -12.15
C HIS A 90 -7.53 -0.14 -10.99
N THR A 91 -6.55 -1.04 -11.00
CA THR A 91 -6.36 -2.07 -9.98
C THR A 91 -5.25 -1.70 -9.01
N ILE A 92 -5.51 -1.81 -7.71
CA ILE A 92 -4.46 -1.75 -6.69
C ILE A 92 -4.13 -3.16 -6.21
N ILE A 93 -2.84 -3.47 -6.12
CA ILE A 93 -2.35 -4.74 -5.57
C ILE A 93 -1.57 -4.47 -4.30
N PHE A 94 -2.07 -4.96 -3.16
CA PHE A 94 -1.38 -4.85 -1.88
C PHE A 94 -0.44 -6.03 -1.63
N VAL A 95 0.84 -5.71 -1.41
CA VAL A 95 1.93 -6.65 -1.13
C VAL A 95 2.60 -6.33 0.22
N PRO A 96 3.17 -7.32 0.93
CA PRO A 96 3.70 -7.08 2.27
C PRO A 96 5.03 -6.31 2.28
N THR A 97 5.92 -6.56 1.31
CA THR A 97 7.26 -5.97 1.29
C THR A 97 7.53 -5.15 0.04
N LYS A 98 8.49 -4.23 0.14
CA LYS A 98 9.01 -3.47 -1.01
C LYS A 98 9.66 -4.37 -2.07
N LYS A 99 10.23 -5.51 -1.67
CA LYS A 99 10.85 -6.47 -2.58
C LYS A 99 9.81 -7.12 -3.47
N GLU A 100 8.70 -7.58 -2.89
CA GLU A 100 7.57 -8.13 -3.65
C GLU A 100 6.90 -7.05 -4.50
N CYS A 101 6.81 -5.82 -3.99
CA CYS A 101 6.29 -4.68 -4.75
C CYS A 101 7.06 -4.47 -6.05
N ARG A 102 8.39 -4.42 -5.95
CA ARG A 102 9.29 -4.29 -7.10
C ARG A 102 9.18 -5.49 -8.04
N ARG A 103 9.33 -6.71 -7.49
CA ARG A 103 9.30 -7.95 -8.28
C ARG A 103 8.00 -8.08 -9.07
N LEU A 104 6.86 -7.87 -8.42
CA LEU A 104 5.57 -7.95 -9.09
C LEU A 104 5.37 -6.84 -10.13
N ASN A 105 5.86 -5.62 -9.85
CA ASN A 105 5.83 -4.51 -10.82
C ASN A 105 6.62 -4.86 -12.10
N VAL A 106 7.83 -5.44 -11.96
CA VAL A 106 8.65 -5.89 -13.10
C VAL A 106 7.97 -7.02 -13.86
N ILE A 107 7.44 -8.03 -13.16
CA ILE A 107 6.70 -9.14 -13.78
C ILE A 107 5.54 -8.60 -14.61
N LEU A 108 4.70 -7.74 -14.03
CA LEU A 108 3.55 -7.17 -14.74
C LEU A 108 3.96 -6.33 -15.94
N GLY A 109 5.02 -5.52 -15.82
CA GLY A 109 5.59 -4.76 -16.94
C GLY A 109 6.06 -5.66 -18.09
N LEU A 110 6.80 -6.74 -17.79
CA LEU A 110 7.24 -7.73 -18.78
C LEU A 110 6.08 -8.51 -19.41
N LEU A 111 4.94 -8.61 -18.71
CA LEU A 111 3.70 -9.19 -19.24
C LEU A 111 2.87 -8.19 -20.07
N GLY A 112 3.34 -6.94 -20.21
CA GLY A 112 2.70 -5.90 -21.02
C GLY A 112 1.67 -5.05 -20.28
N VAL A 113 1.63 -5.12 -18.95
CA VAL A 113 0.75 -4.29 -18.11
C VAL A 113 1.44 -2.97 -17.81
N LYS A 114 0.72 -1.84 -17.93
CA LYS A 114 1.20 -0.54 -17.44
C LYS A 114 1.12 -0.50 -15.92
N ALA A 115 2.12 -1.08 -15.27
CA ALA A 115 2.20 -1.16 -13.82
C ALA A 115 3.08 -0.03 -13.26
N GLY A 116 2.65 0.54 -12.14
CA GLY A 116 3.47 1.39 -11.28
C GLY A 116 3.56 0.80 -9.87
N GLN A 117 4.49 1.33 -9.09
CA GLN A 117 4.74 0.89 -7.71
C GLN A 117 4.65 2.04 -6.71
N LEU A 118 4.25 1.72 -5.48
CA LEU A 118 4.16 2.65 -4.37
C LEU A 118 4.61 1.97 -3.06
N HIS A 119 5.84 2.26 -2.63
CA HIS A 119 6.46 1.64 -1.45
C HIS A 119 7.25 2.66 -0.59
N GLY A 120 7.61 2.27 0.63
CA GLY A 120 8.18 3.18 1.64
C GLY A 120 9.54 3.82 1.30
N ASN A 121 10.31 3.25 0.37
CA ASN A 121 11.58 3.84 -0.09
C ASN A 121 11.41 5.00 -1.10
N MET A 122 10.17 5.33 -1.52
CA MET A 122 9.91 6.43 -2.44
C MET A 122 9.80 7.75 -1.67
N ASN A 123 10.41 8.80 -2.22
CA ASN A 123 10.22 10.15 -1.68
C ASN A 123 8.81 10.67 -1.98
N GLN A 124 8.40 11.76 -1.32
CA GLN A 124 7.04 12.29 -1.44
C GLN A 124 6.69 12.68 -2.89
N THR A 125 7.63 13.27 -3.63
CA THR A 125 7.45 13.65 -5.04
C THR A 125 7.15 12.44 -5.91
N GLN A 126 7.93 11.36 -5.77
CA GLN A 126 7.73 10.10 -6.48
C GLN A 126 6.37 9.47 -6.13
N ARG A 127 5.98 9.49 -4.84
CA ARG A 127 4.68 8.98 -4.39
C ARG A 127 3.51 9.73 -5.04
N VAL A 128 3.59 11.06 -5.08
CA VAL A 128 2.58 11.91 -5.72
C VAL A 128 2.54 11.70 -7.24
N MET A 129 3.70 11.57 -7.89
CA MET A 129 3.78 11.27 -9.34
C MET A 129 3.11 9.93 -9.66
N ALA A 130 3.49 8.84 -8.99
CA ALA A 130 2.89 7.52 -9.23
C ALA A 130 1.37 7.52 -9.01
N LEU A 131 0.90 8.21 -7.96
CA LEU A 131 -0.53 8.35 -7.69
C LEU A 131 -1.25 9.16 -8.77
N ASN A 132 -0.64 10.24 -9.27
CA ASN A 132 -1.19 11.04 -10.35
C ASN A 132 -1.23 10.26 -11.67
N GLU A 133 -0.21 9.45 -11.96
CA GLU A 133 -0.22 8.58 -13.14
C GLU A 133 -1.33 7.54 -13.06
N PHE A 134 -1.57 6.97 -11.88
CA PHE A 134 -2.68 6.05 -11.66
C PHE A 134 -4.03 6.74 -11.82
N LYS A 135 -4.20 7.91 -11.18
CA LYS A 135 -5.45 8.69 -11.26
C LYS A 135 -5.79 9.12 -12.70
N ASN A 136 -4.78 9.42 -13.51
CA ASN A 136 -4.94 9.84 -14.90
C ASN A 136 -4.85 8.68 -15.90
N GLU A 137 -4.97 7.43 -15.46
CA GLU A 137 -5.00 6.22 -16.30
C GLU A 137 -3.74 6.04 -17.18
N LYS A 138 -2.61 6.64 -16.77
CA LYS A 138 -1.31 6.41 -17.42
C LYS A 138 -0.74 5.05 -17.01
N ILE A 139 -0.99 4.65 -15.77
CA ILE A 139 -0.76 3.29 -15.27
C ILE A 139 -2.10 2.67 -14.91
N ASP A 140 -2.31 1.43 -15.35
CA ASP A 140 -3.56 0.70 -15.14
C ASP A 140 -3.55 -0.02 -13.78
N VAL A 141 -2.36 -0.39 -13.31
CA VAL A 141 -2.16 -1.18 -12.08
C VAL A 141 -1.15 -0.52 -11.16
N LEU A 142 -1.51 -0.37 -9.88
CA LEU A 142 -0.63 0.15 -8.84
C LEU A 142 -0.31 -0.95 -7.82
N VAL A 143 0.94 -1.39 -7.78
CA VAL A 143 1.43 -2.32 -6.76
C VAL A 143 1.88 -1.50 -5.54
N SER A 144 1.40 -1.81 -4.34
CA SER A 144 1.67 -0.99 -3.16
C SER A 144 1.82 -1.77 -1.86
N THR A 145 2.63 -1.24 -0.95
CA THR A 145 2.66 -1.69 0.45
C THR A 145 1.68 -0.88 1.31
N ASP A 146 1.22 -1.46 2.42
CA ASP A 146 0.28 -0.77 3.34
C ASP A 146 0.84 0.57 3.85
N LEU A 147 2.12 0.61 4.20
CA LEU A 147 2.73 1.80 4.76
C LEU A 147 2.74 2.96 3.76
N ALA A 148 2.98 2.65 2.49
CA ALA A 148 3.12 3.66 1.45
C ALA A 148 1.78 4.18 0.91
N SER A 149 0.69 3.47 1.17
CA SER A 149 -0.67 3.88 0.77
C SER A 149 -1.45 4.59 1.90
N ARG A 150 -0.96 4.54 3.14
CA ARG A 150 -1.55 5.28 4.26
C ARG A 150 -1.44 6.80 4.04
N GLY A 151 -2.53 7.50 4.35
CA GLY A 151 -2.62 8.96 4.22
C GLY A 151 -2.74 9.47 2.78
N LEU A 152 -2.77 8.57 1.78
CA LEU A 152 -3.02 8.93 0.39
C LEU A 152 -4.48 8.61 0.06
N ASP A 153 -5.15 9.58 -0.54
CA ASP A 153 -6.48 9.39 -1.09
C ASP A 153 -6.36 8.86 -2.52
N ILE A 154 -6.75 7.61 -2.72
CA ILE A 154 -6.68 6.94 -4.02
C ILE A 154 -8.11 6.76 -4.50
N GLU A 155 -8.57 7.74 -5.28
CA GLU A 155 -9.88 7.73 -5.91
C GLU A 155 -9.89 6.83 -7.15
N GLY A 156 -11.06 6.34 -7.56
CA GLY A 156 -11.24 5.66 -8.84
C GLY A 156 -10.89 4.17 -8.89
N VAL A 157 -10.45 3.57 -7.77
CA VAL A 157 -10.06 2.15 -7.73
C VAL A 157 -11.26 1.24 -8.03
N THR A 158 -11.16 0.44 -9.08
CA THR A 158 -12.21 -0.53 -9.46
C THR A 158 -12.02 -1.87 -8.76
N THR A 159 -10.75 -2.28 -8.59
CA THR A 159 -10.38 -3.58 -8.06
C THR A 159 -9.24 -3.46 -7.07
N VAL A 160 -9.38 -4.13 -5.92
CA VAL A 160 -8.33 -4.29 -4.93
C VAL A 160 -7.91 -5.76 -4.89
N ILE A 161 -6.65 -6.06 -5.12
CA ILE A 161 -6.09 -7.40 -4.98
C ILE A 161 -5.18 -7.44 -3.76
N ASN A 162 -5.47 -8.31 -2.81
CA ASN A 162 -4.55 -8.60 -1.71
C ASN A 162 -3.67 -9.78 -2.15
N PHE A 163 -2.42 -9.50 -2.50
CA PHE A 163 -1.43 -10.55 -2.81
C PHE A 163 -1.21 -11.46 -1.60
N MET A 164 -1.25 -10.87 -0.40
CA MET A 164 -1.28 -11.56 0.87
C MET A 164 -2.32 -10.92 1.79
N MET A 165 -2.97 -11.76 2.60
CA MET A 165 -3.91 -11.25 3.60
C MET A 165 -3.19 -10.30 4.58
N PRO A 166 -3.85 -9.20 4.97
CA PRO A 166 -3.31 -8.33 6.01
C PRO A 166 -3.31 -9.04 7.37
N LYS A 167 -2.55 -8.50 8.31
CA LYS A 167 -2.39 -9.07 9.65
C LYS A 167 -3.68 -9.04 10.50
N ASP A 168 -4.57 -8.10 10.22
CA ASP A 168 -5.81 -7.90 10.97
C ASP A 168 -6.97 -7.41 10.07
N VAL A 169 -8.19 -7.51 10.61
CA VAL A 169 -9.43 -7.20 9.92
C VAL A 169 -9.56 -5.71 9.63
N LYS A 170 -9.01 -4.82 10.47
CA LYS A 170 -9.11 -3.37 10.27
C LYS A 170 -8.31 -2.96 9.04
N ILE A 171 -7.08 -3.46 8.90
CA ILE A 171 -6.27 -3.23 7.70
C ILE A 171 -6.99 -3.80 6.47
N TYR A 172 -7.60 -4.98 6.57
CA TYR A 172 -8.40 -5.53 5.47
C TYR A 172 -9.50 -4.58 5.02
N VAL A 173 -10.33 -4.10 5.95
CA VAL A 173 -11.41 -3.14 5.66
C VAL A 173 -10.86 -1.86 5.04
N HIS A 174 -9.74 -1.33 5.52
CA HIS A 174 -9.10 -0.14 4.94
C HIS A 174 -8.57 -0.35 3.52
N ARG A 175 -8.04 -1.54 3.21
CA ARG A 175 -7.58 -1.90 1.86
C ARG A 175 -8.76 -2.02 0.90
N VAL A 176 -9.77 -2.80 1.25
CA VAL A 176 -10.91 -3.03 0.35
C VAL A 176 -11.82 -1.79 0.26
N GLY A 177 -11.82 -0.92 1.27
CA GLY A 177 -12.45 0.40 1.23
C GLY A 177 -11.77 1.42 0.31
N ARG A 178 -10.70 1.05 -0.39
CA ARG A 178 -10.13 1.85 -1.49
C ARG A 178 -11.01 1.79 -2.75
N THR A 179 -11.80 0.74 -2.91
CA THR A 179 -12.79 0.60 -3.99
C THR A 179 -14.22 0.84 -3.48
N ALA A 180 -15.21 0.70 -4.38
CA ALA A 180 -16.64 0.88 -4.09
C ALA A 180 -17.01 2.23 -3.45
N ARG A 181 -16.29 3.29 -3.84
CA ARG A 181 -16.54 4.67 -3.37
C ARG A 181 -17.57 5.38 -4.27
N ALA A 182 -18.26 6.37 -3.70
CA ALA A 182 -19.24 7.22 -4.40
C ALA A 182 -20.36 6.46 -5.14
N GLY A 183 -20.87 5.36 -4.55
CA GLY A 183 -22.00 4.60 -5.08
C GLY A 183 -21.68 3.64 -6.23
N LYS A 184 -20.46 3.68 -6.79
CA LYS A 184 -20.00 2.72 -7.81
C LYS A 184 -19.74 1.35 -7.19
N GLY A 185 -19.96 0.29 -7.97
CA GLY A 185 -19.56 -1.06 -7.59
C GLY A 185 -18.04 -1.19 -7.52
N GLY A 186 -17.56 -2.02 -6.60
CA GLY A 186 -16.14 -2.32 -6.47
C GLY A 186 -15.90 -3.81 -6.26
N ARG A 187 -14.66 -4.24 -6.50
CA ARG A 187 -14.28 -5.64 -6.32
C ARG A 187 -13.03 -5.75 -5.45
N SER A 188 -13.00 -6.72 -4.56
CA SER A 188 -11.77 -7.11 -3.87
C SER A 188 -11.50 -8.59 -4.01
N ILE A 189 -10.26 -8.97 -4.33
CA ILE A 189 -9.84 -10.36 -4.46
C ILE A 189 -8.66 -10.59 -3.51
N SER A 190 -8.78 -11.56 -2.61
CA SER A 190 -7.72 -11.89 -1.66
C SER A 190 -7.14 -13.26 -1.87
N LEU A 191 -5.82 -13.37 -1.98
CA LEU A 191 -5.12 -14.65 -1.98
C LEU A 191 -4.89 -15.07 -0.52
N VAL A 192 -5.28 -16.31 -0.20
CA VAL A 192 -5.24 -16.86 1.16
C VAL A 192 -4.47 -18.17 1.16
N GLY A 193 -3.26 -18.12 1.72
CA GLY A 193 -2.43 -19.28 2.03
C GLY A 193 -2.83 -19.97 3.34
N GLU A 194 -2.03 -20.94 3.74
CA GLU A 194 -2.27 -21.74 4.95
C GLU A 194 -2.20 -20.91 6.24
N ASP A 195 -1.19 -20.05 6.34
CA ASP A 195 -0.94 -19.22 7.52
C ASP A 195 -2.04 -18.16 7.75
N GLU A 196 -2.78 -17.83 6.69
CA GLU A 196 -3.76 -16.74 6.68
C GLU A 196 -5.20 -17.25 6.91
N ARG A 197 -5.37 -18.56 7.13
CA ARG A 197 -6.68 -19.15 7.44
C ARG A 197 -7.34 -18.52 8.66
N LYS A 198 -6.56 -18.14 9.68
CA LYS A 198 -7.07 -17.52 10.91
C LYS A 198 -7.70 -16.15 10.61
N ILE A 199 -7.02 -15.31 9.84
CA ILE A 199 -7.54 -13.98 9.47
C ILE A 199 -8.74 -14.10 8.52
N LEU A 200 -8.72 -15.05 7.58
CA LEU A 200 -9.88 -15.32 6.72
C LEU A 200 -11.13 -15.66 7.55
N LYS A 201 -11.01 -16.53 8.56
CA LYS A 201 -12.14 -16.86 9.45
C LYS A 201 -12.65 -15.64 10.20
N ALA A 202 -11.77 -14.76 10.67
CA ALA A 202 -12.16 -13.53 11.33
C ALA A 202 -12.93 -12.58 10.38
N ILE A 203 -12.47 -12.47 9.12
CA ILE A 203 -13.13 -11.66 8.08
C ILE A 203 -14.49 -12.25 7.69
N ILE A 204 -14.61 -13.57 7.59
CA ILE A 204 -15.91 -14.24 7.34
C ILE A 204 -16.88 -13.93 8.48
N LYS A 205 -16.41 -14.02 9.74
CA LYS A 205 -17.23 -13.72 10.92
C LYS A 205 -17.67 -12.25 10.98
N SER A 206 -16.82 -11.31 10.53
CA SER A 206 -17.18 -9.89 10.47
C SER A 206 -18.09 -9.55 9.28
N ASN A 207 -18.03 -10.29 8.17
CA ASN A 207 -18.91 -10.14 7.02
C ASN A 207 -20.15 -11.05 7.13
N GLN A 208 -21.01 -10.77 8.11
CA GLN A 208 -22.24 -11.56 8.37
C GLN A 208 -23.24 -11.59 7.20
N ASP A 209 -23.08 -10.68 6.22
CA ASP A 209 -23.97 -10.56 5.07
C ASP A 209 -23.63 -11.55 3.91
N GLY A 210 -22.65 -12.44 4.09
CA GLY A 210 -22.32 -13.50 3.11
C GLY A 210 -21.68 -12.99 1.80
N SER A 211 -21.15 -11.77 1.81
CA SER A 211 -20.61 -11.08 0.63
C SER A 211 -19.26 -11.60 0.15
N LEU A 212 -18.58 -12.46 0.93
CA LEU A 212 -17.28 -13.05 0.59
C LEU A 212 -17.45 -14.40 -0.12
N LYS A 213 -17.11 -14.45 -1.41
CA LYS A 213 -17.23 -15.66 -2.26
C LYS A 213 -15.88 -16.29 -2.56
N GLN A 214 -15.83 -17.62 -2.64
CA GLN A 214 -14.62 -18.28 -3.13
C GLN A 214 -14.53 -18.14 -4.66
N ARG A 215 -13.38 -17.68 -5.15
CA ARG A 215 -12.99 -17.70 -6.56
C ARG A 215 -12.04 -18.85 -6.80
N ASN A 216 -12.29 -19.63 -7.84
CA ASN A 216 -11.39 -20.66 -8.32
C ASN A 216 -10.64 -20.15 -9.56
N VAL A 217 -9.33 -20.38 -9.60
CA VAL A 217 -8.49 -20.16 -10.78
C VAL A 217 -8.07 -21.52 -11.30
N SER A 218 -8.25 -21.78 -12.60
CA SER A 218 -7.88 -23.07 -13.18
C SER A 218 -6.39 -23.32 -13.04
N ASN A 219 -6.01 -24.53 -12.58
CA ASN A 219 -4.61 -24.93 -12.46
C ASN A 219 -3.86 -24.83 -13.80
N VAL A 220 -4.54 -25.07 -14.92
CA VAL A 220 -3.95 -24.93 -16.26
C VAL A 220 -3.50 -23.49 -16.51
N VAL A 221 -4.29 -22.52 -16.04
CA VAL A 221 -3.95 -21.09 -16.18
C VAL A 221 -2.79 -20.74 -15.26
N VAL A 222 -2.84 -21.19 -14.00
CA VAL A 222 -1.75 -20.94 -13.04
C VAL A 222 -0.42 -21.47 -13.56
N GLU A 223 -0.41 -22.71 -14.06
CA GLU A 223 0.78 -23.34 -14.62
C GLU A 223 1.31 -22.62 -15.86
N ALA A 224 0.40 -22.15 -16.74
CA ALA A 224 0.81 -21.38 -17.92
C ALA A 224 1.47 -20.05 -17.54
N TYR A 225 0.94 -19.33 -16.55
CA TYR A 225 1.54 -18.10 -16.07
C TYR A 225 2.83 -18.35 -15.30
N LYS A 226 2.92 -19.45 -14.53
CA LYS A 226 4.16 -19.87 -13.86
C LYS A 226 5.29 -20.08 -14.86
N LYS A 227 5.06 -20.92 -15.88
CA LYS A 227 6.04 -21.14 -16.97
C LYS A 227 6.44 -19.85 -17.68
N ARG A 228 5.47 -18.94 -17.90
CA ARG A 228 5.75 -17.64 -18.52
C ARG A 228 6.65 -16.78 -17.63
N ILE A 229 6.38 -16.71 -16.33
CA ILE A 229 7.22 -15.98 -15.36
C ILE A 229 8.61 -16.61 -15.29
N ASP A 230 8.70 -17.94 -15.21
CA ASP A 230 9.98 -18.66 -15.18
C ASP A 230 10.84 -18.36 -16.42
N SER A 231 10.21 -18.27 -17.61
CA SER A 231 10.92 -17.88 -18.85
C SER A 231 11.43 -16.44 -18.85
N LEU A 232 10.87 -15.58 -17.99
CA LEU A 232 11.24 -14.18 -17.84
C LEU A 232 12.26 -13.95 -16.71
N GLU A 233 12.62 -14.96 -15.92
CA GLU A 233 13.44 -14.80 -14.71
C GLU A 233 14.80 -14.16 -15.00
N ASN A 234 15.42 -14.47 -16.14
CA ASN A 234 16.67 -13.82 -16.57
C ASN A 234 16.47 -12.33 -16.87
N SER A 235 15.35 -11.96 -17.49
CA SER A 235 15.01 -10.56 -17.76
C SER A 235 14.69 -9.81 -16.47
N ILE A 236 13.98 -10.44 -15.53
CA ILE A 236 13.68 -9.88 -14.20
C ILE A 236 14.98 -9.56 -13.48
N LYS A 237 15.91 -10.51 -13.42
CA LYS A 237 17.23 -10.31 -12.78
C LYS A 237 18.01 -9.17 -13.42
N ARG A 238 18.06 -9.10 -14.75
CA ARG A 238 18.74 -8.01 -15.46
C ARG A 238 18.14 -6.64 -15.14
N ILE A 239 16.81 -6.53 -15.10
CA ILE A 239 16.12 -5.29 -14.76
C ILE A 239 16.44 -4.88 -13.31
N ASP A 240 16.40 -5.84 -12.38
CA ASP A 240 16.74 -5.58 -10.98
C ASP A 240 18.19 -5.11 -10.81
N GLU A 241 19.14 -5.74 -11.52
CA GLU A 241 20.56 -5.37 -11.54
C GLU A 241 20.77 -3.97 -12.14
N MET A 242 20.11 -3.66 -13.26
CA MET A 242 20.18 -2.35 -13.90
C MET A 242 19.65 -1.24 -12.98
N GLU A 243 18.47 -1.43 -12.38
CA GLU A 243 17.89 -0.42 -11.50
C GLU A 243 18.69 -0.25 -10.19
N GLN A 244 19.41 -1.29 -9.75
CA GLN A 244 20.33 -1.20 -8.62
C GLN A 244 21.59 -0.40 -8.99
N ALA A 245 22.18 -0.67 -10.16
CA ALA A 245 23.33 0.08 -10.67
C ALA A 245 22.99 1.56 -10.89
N GLU A 246 21.81 1.87 -11.44
CA GLU A 246 21.31 3.24 -11.60
C GLU A 246 21.19 3.98 -10.26
N LYS A 247 20.71 3.29 -9.21
CA LYS A 247 20.63 3.86 -7.86
C LYS A 247 22.00 4.17 -7.28
N GLU A 248 22.95 3.24 -7.42
CA GLU A 248 24.32 3.42 -6.95
C GLU A 248 25.03 4.58 -7.66
N ILE A 249 24.84 4.71 -8.97
CA ILE A 249 25.34 5.83 -9.76
C ILE A 249 24.71 7.14 -9.28
N ALA A 250 23.38 7.19 -9.11
CA ALA A 250 22.68 8.39 -8.65
C ALA A 250 23.14 8.83 -7.25
N GLU A 251 23.35 7.88 -6.32
CA GLU A 251 23.87 8.17 -4.99
C GLU A 251 25.32 8.67 -5.03
N ALA A 252 26.17 8.08 -5.87
CA ALA A 252 27.55 8.52 -6.06
C ALA A 252 27.59 9.94 -6.65
N SER A 253 26.80 10.23 -7.68
CA SER A 253 26.70 11.57 -8.28
C SER A 253 26.22 12.62 -7.28
N LYS A 254 25.26 12.27 -6.43
CA LYS A 254 24.78 13.18 -5.38
C LYS A 254 25.88 13.51 -4.35
N LYS A 255 26.67 12.51 -3.93
CA LYS A 255 27.80 12.71 -3.00
C LYS A 255 28.92 13.57 -3.61
N VAL A 256 29.17 13.44 -4.90
CA VAL A 256 30.13 14.28 -5.62
C VAL A 256 29.65 15.73 -5.64
N GLN A 257 28.40 15.99 -6.01
CA GLN A 257 27.83 17.34 -5.99
C GLN A 257 27.83 17.98 -4.61
N GLU A 258 27.51 17.22 -3.55
CA GLU A 258 27.56 17.71 -2.17
C GLU A 258 29.00 18.06 -1.74
N SER A 259 29.99 17.26 -2.16
CA SER A 259 31.41 17.53 -1.89
C SER A 259 31.91 18.78 -2.63
N GLU A 260 31.56 18.92 -3.91
CA GLU A 260 31.91 20.10 -4.73
C GLU A 260 31.32 21.38 -4.13
N LYS A 261 30.05 21.32 -3.68
CA LYS A 261 29.39 22.47 -3.06
C LYS A 261 30.07 22.89 -1.75
N LYS A 262 30.46 21.93 -0.90
CA LYS A 262 31.21 22.22 0.34
C LYS A 262 32.58 22.84 0.05
N MET A 263 33.31 22.32 -0.93
CA MET A 263 34.61 22.90 -1.32
C MET A 263 34.47 24.33 -1.86
N ALA A 264 33.39 24.63 -2.59
CA ALA A 264 33.11 25.97 -3.07
C ALA A 264 32.73 26.95 -1.93
N GLU A 265 31.99 26.48 -0.91
CA GLU A 265 31.64 27.26 0.28
C GLU A 265 32.86 27.53 1.17
N ASP A 266 33.72 26.53 1.39
CA ASP A 266 34.96 26.67 2.18
C ASP A 266 35.99 27.56 1.48
N GLY A 267 36.07 27.51 0.15
CA GLY A 267 36.96 28.37 -0.65
C GLY A 267 36.54 29.84 -0.69
N ALA A 268 35.26 30.15 -0.46
CA ALA A 268 34.75 31.51 -0.41
C ALA A 268 34.97 32.19 0.96
N SER A 269 35.17 31.41 2.03
CA SER A 269 35.43 31.92 3.39
C SER A 269 36.89 32.32 3.65
N GLY A 270 37.82 32.02 2.73
CA GLY A 270 39.26 32.19 2.93
C GLY A 270 39.87 33.47 2.34
N TYR A 271 39.07 34.42 1.86
CA TYR A 271 39.54 35.64 1.17
C TYR A 271 39.19 36.96 1.88
N ASP A 272 38.59 36.92 3.07
CA ASP A 272 38.33 38.10 3.91
C ASP A 272 39.26 38.08 5.15
N ASP A 273 40.54 38.40 4.97
CA ASP A 273 41.48 38.86 6.02
C ASP A 273 42.59 39.74 5.43
#